data_AF-A0A968KL30-F1
#
_entry.id   AF-A0A968KL30-F1
#
_cell.length_a   1.000
_cell.length_b   1.000
_cell.length_c   1.000
_cell.angle_alpha   90.00
_cell.angle_beta   90.00
_cell.angle_gamma   90.00
#
_symmetry.space_group_name_H-M   'P 1'
#
loop_
_entity.id
_entity.type
_entity.pdbx_description
1 polymer ?
#
loop_
_entity_poly.entity_id
_entity_poly.type
_entity_poly.pdbx_seq_one_letter_code
_entity_poly.pdbx_strand_id
1 'polypeptide(L)'
;PEAYAFWRVMKGGPGLPQKFEPWNSAMPAWEEQLDEDQVWKVLLYITATLVQRFPAVPDPEPVTPSVKLGEKLYQENCAYCHGESGDGQGPAAEFSSPQPRNFNKGQYKIRSTPFGKIPTDQDLFDMITHGMPTTSMPPWKHLSEVERWSLVKYLKTLSTKFEKFIKRNKTHKIVKVPSPPAFSLESVERGKDLYLQNCSNCHGREGRGDGSSTYKIVNIEKDQIFPRNLTQSWKFRRGDKRKDLYLTLRTGLSGTAMPRFSPRIFKDQQIWDMVHYVQTLSPSVQPPMHPVIQVKKIEGPVPGSPEDPLWKTLDAYPFPLGGQLMVSDKAYHPIVERVVVKAAHNGEEIAFYLQWDDPSHDPALASATKVTVSPPPPLPPHLRVAGGVKDERIDIP
;
A
#
# COMPACT_ATOMS: atom_id res chain seq x y z
N PRO A 1 2.03 -8.37 23.79
CA PRO A 1 2.87 -7.22 24.25
C PRO A 1 3.81 -7.62 25.39
N GLU A 2 3.27 -8.27 26.43
CA GLU A 2 4.00 -8.68 27.64
C GLU A 2 5.02 -9.79 27.38
N ALA A 3 4.67 -10.82 26.61
CA ALA A 3 5.60 -11.88 26.22
C ALA A 3 6.82 -11.37 25.40
N TYR A 4 6.63 -10.33 24.59
CA TYR A 4 7.72 -9.70 23.85
C TYR A 4 8.65 -8.90 24.77
N ALA A 5 8.08 -8.16 25.73
CA ALA A 5 8.84 -7.42 26.72
C ALA A 5 9.67 -8.36 27.62
N PHE A 6 9.07 -9.47 28.04
CA PHE A 6 9.75 -10.54 28.77
C PHE A 6 10.95 -11.08 27.98
N TRP A 7 10.73 -11.44 26.71
CA TRP A 7 11.80 -11.91 25.83
C TRP A 7 12.92 -10.87 25.65
N ARG A 8 12.57 -9.58 25.51
CA ARG A 8 13.56 -8.49 25.39
C ARG A 8 14.40 -8.30 26.65
N VAL A 9 13.82 -8.48 27.83
CA VAL A 9 14.58 -8.42 29.09
C VAL A 9 15.53 -9.62 29.19
N MET A 10 15.03 -10.83 28.91
CA MET A 10 15.84 -12.05 29.00
C MET A 10 16.99 -12.05 27.99
N LYS A 11 16.70 -11.75 26.71
CA LYS A 11 17.65 -11.94 25.59
C LYS A 11 18.35 -10.66 25.12
N GLY A 12 17.93 -9.49 25.59
CA GLY A 12 18.51 -8.20 25.21
C GLY A 12 18.29 -7.81 23.74
N GLY A 13 19.14 -6.91 23.24
CA GLY A 13 19.17 -6.48 21.84
C GLY A 13 20.47 -5.79 21.43
N PRO A 14 20.92 -5.94 20.17
CA PRO A 14 22.08 -5.21 19.69
C PRO A 14 21.80 -3.70 19.72
N GLY A 15 22.76 -2.92 20.21
CA GLY A 15 22.73 -1.47 20.13
C GLY A 15 22.81 -0.99 18.68
N LEU A 16 22.08 0.07 18.35
CA LEU A 16 22.23 0.80 17.11
C LEU A 16 23.50 1.69 17.17
N PRO A 17 24.05 2.13 16.02
CA PRO A 17 25.12 3.12 16.01
C PRO A 17 24.75 4.41 16.78
N GLN A 18 25.75 5.05 17.40
CA GLN A 18 25.59 6.23 18.28
C GLN A 18 24.77 7.38 17.68
N LYS A 19 24.81 7.53 16.34
CA LYS A 19 24.02 8.53 15.59
C LYS A 19 22.49 8.34 15.69
N PHE A 20 22.00 7.29 16.33
CA PHE A 20 20.57 6.99 16.50
C PHE A 20 20.09 7.09 17.94
N GLU A 21 20.86 7.72 18.85
CA GLU A 21 20.35 8.15 20.15
C GLU A 21 19.17 9.12 19.99
N PRO A 22 18.09 9.01 20.80
CA PRO A 22 17.92 8.15 21.99
C PRO A 22 17.31 6.77 21.72
N TRP A 23 17.05 6.41 20.46
CA TRP A 23 16.42 5.12 20.07
C TRP A 23 17.40 3.94 20.10
N ASN A 24 18.64 4.19 20.52
CA ASN A 24 19.70 3.22 20.67
C ASN A 24 19.50 2.34 21.92
N SER A 25 18.58 1.38 21.86
CA SER A 25 18.33 0.45 22.97
C SER A 25 19.38 -0.67 23.00
N ALA A 26 20.53 -0.41 23.63
CA ALA A 26 21.57 -1.40 23.97
C ALA A 26 21.20 -2.23 25.22
N MET A 27 19.97 -2.77 25.28
CA MET A 27 19.53 -3.54 26.44
C MET A 27 20.32 -4.86 26.51
N PRO A 28 21.13 -5.10 27.55
CA PRO A 28 21.85 -6.36 27.70
C PRO A 28 20.88 -7.52 27.96
N ALA A 29 21.33 -8.74 27.75
CA ALA A 29 20.59 -9.93 28.18
C ALA A 29 20.68 -10.04 29.70
N TRP A 30 19.54 -10.25 30.36
CA TRP A 30 19.45 -10.38 31.83
C TRP A 30 19.17 -11.81 32.28
N GLU A 31 19.12 -12.77 31.34
CA GLU A 31 18.80 -14.16 31.65
C GLU A 31 19.81 -14.88 32.55
N GLU A 32 21.03 -14.35 32.68
CA GLU A 32 22.04 -14.88 33.59
C GLU A 32 21.89 -14.33 35.02
N GLN A 33 21.14 -13.23 35.19
CA GLN A 33 21.03 -12.50 36.46
C GLN A 33 19.61 -12.49 37.04
N LEU A 34 18.58 -12.68 36.21
CA LEU A 34 17.18 -12.63 36.61
C LEU A 34 16.46 -13.92 36.23
N ASP A 35 15.68 -14.46 37.17
CA ASP A 35 14.73 -15.55 36.89
C ASP A 35 13.41 -15.03 36.30
N GLU A 36 12.57 -15.95 35.81
CA GLU A 36 11.31 -15.60 35.14
C GLU A 36 10.38 -14.77 36.04
N ASP A 37 10.27 -15.13 37.32
CA ASP A 37 9.42 -14.45 38.30
C ASP A 37 9.91 -13.02 38.56
N GLN A 38 11.22 -12.82 38.63
CA GLN A 38 11.84 -11.51 38.79
C GLN A 38 11.60 -10.63 37.55
N VAL A 39 11.73 -11.18 36.35
CA VAL A 39 11.41 -10.44 35.12
C VAL A 39 9.93 -10.06 35.08
N TRP A 40 9.01 -10.96 35.44
CA TRP A 40 7.59 -10.64 35.53
C TRP A 40 7.28 -9.56 36.56
N LYS A 41 7.93 -9.59 37.74
CA LYS A 41 7.80 -8.52 38.75
C LYS A 41 8.28 -7.17 38.21
N VAL A 42 9.40 -7.14 37.48
CA VAL A 42 9.91 -5.91 36.85
C VAL A 42 8.93 -5.40 35.79
N LEU A 43 8.40 -6.27 34.93
CA LEU A 43 7.41 -5.89 33.93
C LEU A 43 6.13 -5.34 34.57
N LEU A 44 5.61 -6.03 35.60
CA LEU A 44 4.43 -5.58 36.36
C LEU A 44 4.69 -4.24 37.06
N TYR A 45 5.88 -4.04 37.62
CA TYR A 45 6.24 -2.77 38.22
C TYR A 45 6.30 -1.64 37.18
N ILE A 46 6.90 -1.89 36.02
CA ILE A 46 6.95 -0.91 34.92
C ILE A 46 5.53 -0.58 34.45
N THR A 47 4.67 -1.57 34.21
CA THR A 47 3.29 -1.35 33.74
C THR A 47 2.42 -0.67 34.80
N ALA A 48 2.52 -1.07 36.07
CA ALA A 48 1.75 -0.47 37.17
C ALA A 48 2.17 0.98 37.48
N THR A 49 3.46 1.31 37.30
CA THR A 49 3.99 2.66 37.59
C THR A 49 4.09 3.57 36.37
N LEU A 50 3.85 3.06 35.17
CA LEU A 50 3.96 3.83 33.91
C LEU A 50 3.12 5.11 33.93
N VAL A 51 1.89 5.03 34.45
CA VAL A 51 0.97 6.18 34.59
C VAL A 51 1.46 7.20 35.63
N GLN A 52 2.23 6.76 36.63
CA GLN A 52 2.75 7.62 37.70
C GLN A 52 4.09 8.27 37.33
N ARG A 53 4.89 7.61 36.47
CA ARG A 53 6.18 8.13 35.96
C ARG A 53 6.00 9.18 34.86
N PHE A 54 4.89 9.09 34.13
CA PHE A 54 4.45 10.11 33.19
C PHE A 54 3.11 10.64 33.68
N PRO A 55 3.08 11.42 34.78
CA PRO A 55 1.88 12.20 35.06
C PRO A 55 1.65 13.04 33.81
N ALA A 56 0.54 12.82 33.12
CA ALA A 56 0.14 13.67 32.01
C ALA A 56 -0.17 15.05 32.60
N VAL A 57 0.86 15.85 32.80
CA VAL A 57 0.75 17.30 32.79
C VAL A 57 0.88 17.62 31.30
N PRO A 58 -0.22 17.72 30.54
CA PRO A 58 -0.10 18.24 29.20
C PRO A 58 0.55 19.61 29.34
N ASP A 59 1.71 19.78 28.70
CA ASP A 59 2.16 21.12 28.36
C ASP A 59 0.94 21.86 27.77
N PRO A 60 0.72 23.14 28.13
CA PRO A 60 -0.44 23.87 27.62
C PRO A 60 -0.48 23.69 26.11
N GLU A 61 -1.61 23.17 25.60
CA GLU A 61 -1.71 22.80 24.19
C GLU A 61 -1.24 23.98 23.34
N PRO A 62 -0.30 23.75 22.41
CA PRO A 62 0.23 24.84 21.61
C PRO A 62 -0.92 25.51 20.87
N VAL A 63 -1.08 26.81 21.06
CA VAL A 63 -2.25 27.54 20.56
C VAL A 63 -2.12 27.89 19.08
N THR A 64 -0.90 27.89 18.53
CA THR A 64 -0.63 28.24 17.13
C THR A 64 0.40 27.33 16.46
N PRO A 65 0.21 26.95 15.17
CA PRO A 65 1.17 26.11 14.47
C PRO A 65 2.51 26.81 14.23
N SER A 66 3.63 26.15 14.48
CA SER A 66 4.98 26.71 14.27
C SER A 66 5.96 25.71 13.65
N VAL A 67 7.01 26.22 12.98
CA VAL A 67 8.06 25.35 12.40
C VAL A 67 8.84 24.65 13.51
N LYS A 68 9.15 25.34 14.62
CA LYS A 68 9.90 24.78 15.76
C LYS A 68 9.17 23.61 16.41
N LEU A 69 7.85 23.73 16.61
CA LEU A 69 7.04 22.63 17.11
C LEU A 69 7.00 21.47 16.11
N GLY A 70 6.83 21.78 14.81
CA GLY A 70 6.84 20.77 13.76
C GLY A 70 8.15 20.01 13.66
N GLU A 71 9.28 20.69 13.84
CA GLU A 71 10.60 20.09 13.89
C GLU A 71 10.74 19.12 15.06
N LYS A 72 10.38 19.56 16.28
CA LYS A 72 10.38 18.70 17.48
C LYS A 72 9.57 17.42 17.24
N LEU A 73 8.30 17.59 16.82
CA LEU A 73 7.41 16.47 16.55
C LEU A 73 7.94 15.56 15.44
N TYR A 74 8.55 16.12 14.40
CA TYR A 74 9.12 15.34 13.31
C TYR A 74 10.29 14.48 13.80
N GLN A 75 11.20 15.03 14.61
CA GLN A 75 12.32 14.26 15.15
C GLN A 75 11.86 13.14 16.08
N GLU A 76 10.82 13.40 16.89
CA GLU A 76 10.26 12.41 17.82
C GLU A 76 9.48 11.29 17.10
N ASN A 77 8.77 11.61 16.01
CA ASN A 77 7.73 10.73 15.47
C ASN A 77 7.97 10.26 14.02
N CYS A 78 8.73 11.02 13.23
CA CYS A 78 8.83 10.82 11.78
C CYS A 78 10.24 10.45 11.32
N ALA A 79 11.28 10.97 11.98
CA ALA A 79 12.68 10.83 11.56
C ALA A 79 13.17 9.37 11.56
N TYR A 80 12.63 8.51 12.42
CA TYR A 80 12.98 7.08 12.45
C TYR A 80 12.72 6.37 11.11
N CYS A 81 11.66 6.77 10.40
CA CYS A 81 11.37 6.26 9.06
C CYS A 81 11.91 7.20 7.96
N HIS A 82 11.64 8.49 8.07
CA HIS A 82 11.90 9.45 7.00
C HIS A 82 13.30 10.07 7.01
N GLY A 83 14.14 9.73 7.99
CA GLY A 83 15.45 10.33 8.22
C GLY A 83 15.35 11.71 8.88
N GLU A 84 16.35 12.07 9.69
CA GLU A 84 16.40 13.36 10.39
C GLU A 84 16.32 14.55 9.42
N SER A 85 16.91 14.40 8.23
CA SER A 85 16.92 15.39 7.15
C SER A 85 15.78 15.26 6.15
N GLY A 86 14.86 14.30 6.33
CA GLY A 86 13.75 14.04 5.40
C GLY A 86 14.14 13.38 4.08
N ASP A 87 15.29 12.72 4.02
CA ASP A 87 15.79 12.06 2.82
C ASP A 87 15.20 10.65 2.57
N GLY A 88 14.36 10.16 3.48
CA GLY A 88 13.75 8.84 3.41
C GLY A 88 14.68 7.69 3.83
N GLN A 89 15.83 7.99 4.44
CA GLN A 89 16.86 7.02 4.82
C GLN A 89 16.99 6.87 6.35
N GLY A 90 15.87 6.93 7.07
CA GLY A 90 15.87 6.64 8.51
C GLY A 90 16.21 5.18 8.82
N PRO A 91 16.53 4.84 10.08
CA PRO A 91 16.79 3.45 10.50
C PRO A 91 15.77 2.42 10.01
N ALA A 92 14.48 2.78 9.96
CA ALA A 92 13.43 1.87 9.53
C ALA A 92 13.38 1.65 8.01
N ALA A 93 14.10 2.44 7.21
CA ALA A 93 13.98 2.42 5.75
C ALA A 93 14.40 1.06 5.15
N GLU A 94 15.41 0.41 5.72
CA GLU A 94 15.86 -0.93 5.32
C GLU A 94 14.78 -1.99 5.53
N PHE A 95 13.95 -1.83 6.57
CA PHE A 95 12.90 -2.78 6.94
C PHE A 95 11.51 -2.30 6.51
N SER A 96 11.40 -1.34 5.59
CA SER A 96 10.13 -0.77 5.14
C SER A 96 9.90 -0.98 3.65
N SER A 97 8.83 -1.72 3.31
CA SER A 97 8.34 -1.87 1.94
C SER A 97 6.90 -1.34 1.85
N PRO A 98 6.63 -0.30 1.04
CA PRO A 98 7.58 0.49 0.25
C PRO A 98 8.47 1.37 1.14
N GLN A 99 9.60 1.82 0.58
CA GLN A 99 10.50 2.74 1.30
C GLN A 99 9.82 4.07 1.70
N PRO A 100 10.22 4.66 2.84
CA PRO A 100 9.74 5.96 3.29
C PRO A 100 9.97 7.06 2.25
N ARG A 101 9.10 8.07 2.28
CA ARG A 101 9.17 9.18 1.32
C ARG A 101 10.38 10.07 1.59
N ASN A 102 11.21 10.29 0.59
CA ASN A 102 12.16 11.39 0.54
C ASN A 102 11.44 12.72 0.28
N PHE A 103 11.35 13.57 1.30
CA PHE A 103 10.71 14.88 1.26
C PHE A 103 11.55 15.92 0.52
N ASN A 104 12.87 15.78 0.49
CA ASN A 104 13.80 16.73 -0.15
C ASN A 104 13.50 16.91 -1.64
N LYS A 105 13.03 15.85 -2.31
CA LYS A 105 12.61 15.90 -3.72
C LYS A 105 11.33 16.72 -3.96
N GLY A 106 10.53 17.00 -2.94
CA GLY A 106 9.24 17.69 -3.06
C GLY A 106 8.28 16.99 -4.02
N GLN A 107 8.34 15.67 -4.11
CA GLN A 107 7.50 14.82 -4.96
C GLN A 107 6.61 13.97 -4.07
N TYR A 108 5.30 14.12 -4.19
CA TYR A 108 4.32 13.41 -3.37
C TYR A 108 3.38 12.61 -4.27
N LYS A 109 3.04 11.38 -3.85
CA LYS A 109 2.15 10.49 -4.61
C LYS A 109 0.73 11.05 -4.66
N ILE A 110 0.17 11.37 -3.49
CA ILE A 110 -1.22 11.82 -3.31
C ILE A 110 -1.24 13.34 -3.20
N ARG A 111 -1.94 13.98 -4.13
CA ARG A 111 -1.98 15.45 -4.31
C ARG A 111 -3.31 15.86 -4.94
N SER A 112 -3.74 17.09 -4.76
CA SER A 112 -4.82 17.71 -5.52
C SER A 112 -4.31 18.61 -6.66
N THR A 113 -2.99 18.71 -6.84
CA THR A 113 -2.34 19.54 -7.85
C THR A 113 -1.92 18.74 -9.11
N PRO A 114 -1.76 19.39 -10.28
CA PRO A 114 -1.31 18.74 -11.53
C PRO A 114 0.00 17.97 -11.36
N PHE A 115 0.19 16.88 -12.13
CA PHE A 115 1.40 16.01 -12.08
C PHE A 115 2.72 16.78 -12.00
N GLY A 116 3.62 16.32 -11.13
CA GLY A 116 4.94 16.91 -10.94
C GLY A 116 4.97 18.25 -10.18
N LYS A 117 3.82 18.77 -9.75
CA LYS A 117 3.73 19.93 -8.85
C LYS A 117 3.77 19.50 -7.38
N ILE A 118 4.18 20.41 -6.51
CA ILE A 118 4.12 20.19 -5.06
C ILE A 118 2.65 20.06 -4.58
N PRO A 119 2.39 19.27 -3.52
CA PRO A 119 1.08 19.20 -2.87
C PRO A 119 0.69 20.54 -2.25
N THR A 120 -0.60 20.71 -1.96
CA THR A 120 -1.08 21.80 -1.09
C THR A 120 -0.78 21.50 0.37
N ASP A 121 -0.91 22.51 1.22
CA ASP A 121 -0.82 22.34 2.67
C ASP A 121 -1.91 21.38 3.19
N GLN A 122 -3.12 21.42 2.61
CA GLN A 122 -4.20 20.49 2.95
C GLN A 122 -3.87 19.05 2.52
N ASP A 123 -3.29 18.84 1.34
CA ASP A 123 -2.87 17.50 0.91
C ASP A 123 -1.86 16.88 1.90
N LEU A 124 -0.93 17.69 2.42
CA LEU A 124 0.05 17.26 3.42
C LEU A 124 -0.63 16.96 4.77
N PHE A 125 -1.52 17.85 5.20
CA PHE A 125 -2.28 17.67 6.43
C PHE A 125 -3.12 16.39 6.40
N ASP A 126 -3.82 16.14 5.30
CA ASP A 126 -4.65 14.94 5.11
C ASP A 126 -3.79 13.68 5.10
N MET A 127 -2.59 13.72 4.51
CA MET A 127 -1.66 12.59 4.48
C MET A 127 -1.10 12.26 5.87
N ILE A 128 -0.75 13.27 6.67
CA ILE A 128 -0.34 13.07 8.07
C ILE A 128 -1.52 12.52 8.89
N THR A 129 -2.70 13.13 8.72
CA THR A 129 -3.90 12.78 9.46
C THR A 129 -4.33 11.33 9.21
N HIS A 130 -4.40 10.91 7.96
CA HIS A 130 -4.90 9.58 7.60
C HIS A 130 -3.80 8.53 7.46
N GLY A 131 -2.54 8.93 7.52
CA GLY A 131 -1.41 8.08 7.20
C GLY A 131 -1.41 7.71 5.72
N MET A 132 -0.70 6.63 5.39
CA MET A 132 -0.76 6.01 4.08
C MET A 132 -1.21 4.56 4.26
N PRO A 133 -2.47 4.22 3.93
CA PRO A 133 -2.96 2.87 4.06
C PRO A 133 -2.03 1.88 3.36
N THR A 134 -1.85 0.71 3.97
CA THR A 134 -1.06 -0.41 3.42
C THR A 134 0.43 -0.11 3.25
N THR A 135 0.94 0.78 4.08
CA THR A 135 2.37 1.01 4.31
C THR A 135 2.60 1.18 5.81
N SER A 136 3.85 1.27 6.25
CA SER A 136 4.21 1.51 7.65
C SER A 136 3.94 2.95 8.16
N MET A 137 3.13 3.75 7.45
CA MET A 137 2.86 5.16 7.80
C MET A 137 1.50 5.23 8.50
N PRO A 138 1.45 5.26 9.84
CA PRO A 138 0.19 5.26 10.58
C PRO A 138 -0.55 6.61 10.44
N PRO A 139 -1.85 6.65 10.78
CA PRO A 139 -2.57 7.90 10.96
C PRO A 139 -2.13 8.62 12.24
N TRP A 140 -1.92 9.94 12.15
CA TRP A 140 -1.50 10.79 13.27
C TRP A 140 -2.65 11.62 13.87
N LYS A 141 -3.89 11.09 13.84
CA LYS A 141 -5.09 11.76 14.39
C LYS A 141 -5.06 12.01 15.90
N HIS A 142 -4.20 11.29 16.62
CA HIS A 142 -4.00 11.48 18.06
C HIS A 142 -3.26 12.79 18.37
N LEU A 143 -2.51 13.33 17.40
CA LEU A 143 -1.96 14.69 17.48
C LEU A 143 -3.06 15.72 17.21
N SER A 144 -3.05 16.80 17.98
CA SER A 144 -3.92 17.96 17.78
C SER A 144 -3.78 18.54 16.37
N GLU A 145 -4.76 19.32 15.94
CA GLU A 145 -4.67 20.00 14.65
C GLU A 145 -3.47 20.97 14.60
N VAL A 146 -3.16 21.64 15.70
CA VAL A 146 -2.02 22.58 15.76
C VAL A 146 -0.69 21.86 15.55
N GLU A 147 -0.52 20.69 16.16
CA GLU A 147 0.66 19.83 15.98
C GLU A 147 0.76 19.32 14.55
N ARG A 148 -0.34 18.81 13.97
CA ARG A 148 -0.35 18.35 12.57
C ARG A 148 -0.07 19.48 11.58
N TRP A 149 -0.60 20.68 11.80
CA TRP A 149 -0.26 21.86 10.99
C TRP A 149 1.19 22.32 11.19
N SER A 150 1.75 22.13 12.39
CA SER A 150 3.16 22.40 12.66
C SER A 150 4.06 21.45 11.88
N LEU A 151 3.73 20.15 11.84
CA LEU A 151 4.40 19.18 10.98
C LEU A 151 4.35 19.60 9.50
N VAL A 152 3.19 20.05 9.00
CA VAL A 152 3.09 20.58 7.61
C VAL A 152 4.04 21.74 7.38
N LYS A 153 4.12 22.71 8.32
CA LYS A 153 5.04 23.84 8.21
C LYS A 153 6.51 23.38 8.15
N TYR A 154 6.89 22.43 8.99
CA TYR A 154 8.25 21.87 9.00
C TYR A 154 8.56 21.06 7.73
N LEU A 155 7.68 20.16 7.28
CA LEU A 155 7.90 19.37 6.05
C LEU A 155 8.18 20.24 4.81
N LYS A 156 7.58 21.44 4.76
CA LYS A 156 7.82 22.39 3.67
C LYS A 156 9.24 22.97 3.69
N THR A 157 9.91 23.05 4.84
CA THR A 157 11.30 23.52 4.92
C THR A 157 12.30 22.51 4.36
N LEU A 158 11.95 21.21 4.38
CA LEU A 158 12.81 20.12 3.92
C LEU A 158 13.04 20.11 2.39
N SER A 159 12.28 20.88 1.60
CA SER A 159 12.46 20.94 0.15
C SER A 159 12.52 22.36 -0.40
N THR A 160 13.60 22.63 -1.15
CA THR A 160 13.78 23.88 -1.91
C THR A 160 12.65 24.15 -2.91
N LYS A 161 11.83 23.16 -3.27
CA LYS A 161 10.66 23.37 -4.15
C LYS A 161 9.57 24.20 -3.48
N PHE A 162 9.29 23.99 -2.20
CA PHE A 162 8.30 24.79 -1.46
C PHE A 162 8.82 26.20 -1.24
N GLU A 163 10.09 26.33 -0.84
CA GLU A 163 10.75 27.63 -0.70
C GLU A 163 10.68 28.44 -2.00
N LYS A 164 11.09 27.86 -3.14
CA LYS A 164 11.02 28.51 -4.47
C LYS A 164 9.59 28.83 -4.87
N PHE A 165 8.61 28.05 -4.45
CA PHE A 165 7.20 28.31 -4.75
C PHE A 165 6.68 29.53 -3.99
N ILE A 166 7.01 29.63 -2.70
CA ILE A 166 6.66 30.75 -1.82
C ILE A 166 7.38 32.03 -2.24
N LYS A 167 8.70 31.98 -2.46
CA LYS A 167 9.51 33.13 -2.92
C LYS A 167 9.01 33.73 -4.23
N ARG A 168 8.42 32.90 -5.10
CA ARG A 168 7.85 33.33 -6.39
C ARG A 168 6.38 33.73 -6.30
N ASN A 169 5.82 33.84 -5.09
CA ASN A 169 4.43 34.16 -4.80
C ASN A 169 3.44 33.36 -5.67
N LYS A 170 3.71 32.06 -5.86
CA LYS A 170 2.88 31.20 -6.71
C LYS A 170 1.66 30.72 -5.94
N THR A 171 0.58 30.49 -6.68
CA THR A 171 -0.64 29.86 -6.17
C THR A 171 -0.81 28.46 -6.74
N HIS A 172 -1.40 27.56 -5.94
CA HIS A 172 -1.66 26.20 -6.38
C HIS A 172 -2.80 26.19 -7.39
N LYS A 173 -2.60 25.52 -8.52
CA LYS A 173 -3.71 25.13 -9.40
C LYS A 173 -4.27 23.82 -8.88
N ILE A 174 -5.51 23.84 -8.41
CA ILE A 174 -6.21 22.65 -7.93
C ILE A 174 -6.92 21.98 -9.10
N VAL A 175 -6.76 20.66 -9.21
CA VAL A 175 -7.52 19.86 -10.17
C VAL A 175 -8.97 19.83 -9.74
N LYS A 176 -9.84 20.41 -10.57
CA LYS A 176 -11.28 20.36 -10.34
C LYS A 176 -11.80 18.96 -10.65
N VAL A 177 -12.59 18.42 -9.74
CA VAL A 177 -13.32 17.17 -9.95
C VAL A 177 -14.74 17.56 -10.39
N PRO A 178 -15.14 17.27 -11.63
CA PRO A 178 -16.51 17.53 -12.06
C PRO A 178 -17.48 16.61 -11.31
N SER A 179 -18.78 16.95 -11.31
CA SER A 179 -19.78 16.07 -10.71
C SER A 179 -19.75 14.69 -11.36
N PRO A 180 -19.77 13.60 -10.57
CA PRO A 180 -19.72 12.25 -11.12
C PRO A 180 -21.03 11.95 -11.85
N PRO A 181 -20.98 11.43 -13.10
CA PRO A 181 -22.18 11.04 -13.83
C PRO A 181 -22.89 9.86 -13.14
N ALA A 182 -24.12 9.59 -13.56
CA ALA A 182 -24.82 8.38 -13.14
C ALA A 182 -24.08 7.14 -13.66
N PHE A 183 -24.08 6.09 -12.86
CA PHE A 183 -23.54 4.79 -13.27
C PHE A 183 -24.48 4.15 -14.29
N SER A 184 -23.94 3.64 -15.40
CA SER A 184 -24.69 2.91 -16.43
C SER A 184 -23.86 1.78 -17.03
N LEU A 185 -24.49 0.75 -17.58
CA LEU A 185 -23.77 -0.36 -18.21
C LEU A 185 -22.95 0.11 -19.41
N GLU A 186 -23.45 1.07 -20.18
CA GLU A 186 -22.74 1.65 -21.32
C GLU A 186 -21.47 2.39 -20.86
N SER A 187 -21.52 3.07 -19.71
CA SER A 187 -20.34 3.73 -19.14
C SER A 187 -19.27 2.73 -18.69
N VAL A 188 -19.69 1.57 -18.16
CA VAL A 188 -18.80 0.47 -17.78
C VAL A 188 -18.16 -0.15 -19.02
N GLU A 189 -18.92 -0.36 -20.09
CA GLU A 189 -18.42 -0.92 -21.34
C GLU A 189 -17.36 -0.02 -22.00
N ARG A 190 -17.65 1.29 -22.14
CA ARG A 190 -16.66 2.27 -22.60
C ARG A 190 -15.44 2.34 -21.67
N GLY A 191 -15.68 2.24 -20.37
CA GLY A 191 -14.64 2.20 -19.35
C GLY A 191 -13.71 1.00 -19.48
N LYS A 192 -14.27 -0.18 -19.77
CA LYS A 192 -13.55 -1.43 -20.01
C LYS A 192 -12.61 -1.31 -21.20
N ASP A 193 -13.08 -0.76 -22.30
CA ASP A 193 -12.26 -0.55 -23.50
C ASP A 193 -11.08 0.39 -23.23
N LEU A 194 -11.34 1.50 -22.51
CA LEU A 194 -10.30 2.43 -22.10
C LEU A 194 -9.30 1.78 -21.14
N TYR A 195 -9.78 0.98 -20.20
CA TYR A 195 -8.94 0.25 -19.25
C TYR A 195 -8.03 -0.76 -19.95
N LEU A 196 -8.58 -1.57 -20.86
CA LEU A 196 -7.81 -2.55 -21.61
C LEU A 196 -6.75 -1.90 -22.51
N GLN A 197 -6.95 -0.66 -22.96
CA GLN A 197 -5.97 0.04 -23.79
C GLN A 197 -4.88 0.76 -22.97
N ASN A 198 -5.22 1.26 -21.78
CA ASN A 198 -4.37 2.22 -21.06
C ASN A 198 -3.89 1.73 -19.69
N CYS A 199 -4.49 0.67 -19.13
CA CYS A 199 -4.26 0.25 -17.75
C CYS A 199 -3.79 -1.20 -17.64
N SER A 200 -4.33 -2.11 -18.45
CA SER A 200 -4.12 -3.56 -18.29
C SER A 200 -2.66 -4.00 -18.50
N ASN A 201 -1.85 -3.21 -19.20
CA ASN A 201 -0.42 -3.52 -19.38
C ASN A 201 0.35 -3.51 -18.03
N CYS A 202 -0.10 -2.74 -17.04
CA CYS A 202 0.47 -2.75 -15.69
C CYS A 202 -0.48 -3.43 -14.68
N HIS A 203 -1.77 -3.14 -14.74
CA HIS A 203 -2.73 -3.66 -13.77
C HIS A 203 -3.27 -5.05 -14.10
N GLY A 204 -2.95 -5.62 -15.27
CA GLY A 204 -3.52 -6.88 -15.74
C GLY A 204 -4.95 -6.71 -16.29
N ARG A 205 -5.44 -7.69 -17.05
CA ARG A 205 -6.79 -7.63 -17.65
C ARG A 205 -7.89 -7.69 -16.60
N GLU A 206 -7.65 -8.46 -15.54
CA GLU A 206 -8.57 -8.62 -14.40
C GLU A 206 -8.26 -7.66 -13.25
N GLY A 207 -7.27 -6.77 -13.41
CA GLY A 207 -6.91 -5.80 -12.38
C GLY A 207 -6.07 -6.36 -11.23
N ARG A 208 -5.44 -7.53 -11.36
CA ARG A 208 -4.68 -8.15 -10.26
C ARG A 208 -3.26 -7.60 -10.07
N GLY A 209 -2.81 -6.69 -10.93
CA GLY A 209 -1.44 -6.15 -10.90
C GLY A 209 -0.42 -7.00 -11.67
N ASP A 210 -0.91 -7.97 -12.45
CA ASP A 210 -0.18 -8.99 -13.21
C ASP A 210 -0.01 -8.61 -14.71
N GLY A 211 -0.01 -7.32 -15.02
CA GLY A 211 0.17 -6.86 -16.40
C GLY A 211 1.56 -7.24 -16.95
N SER A 212 1.65 -7.43 -18.27
CA SER A 212 2.89 -7.82 -18.95
C SER A 212 4.02 -6.78 -18.87
N SER A 213 3.79 -5.59 -18.31
CA SER A 213 4.84 -4.62 -18.01
C SER A 213 5.16 -4.49 -16.52
N THR A 214 4.45 -5.20 -15.63
CA THR A 214 4.67 -5.13 -14.18
C THR A 214 6.11 -5.44 -13.82
N TYR A 215 6.68 -6.52 -14.35
CA TYR A 215 8.05 -6.94 -14.06
C TYR A 215 9.12 -5.90 -14.49
N LYS A 216 8.79 -4.97 -15.40
CA LYS A 216 9.70 -3.91 -15.86
C LYS A 216 9.67 -2.66 -14.98
N ILE A 217 8.60 -2.48 -14.20
CA ILE A 217 8.37 -1.26 -13.41
C ILE A 217 8.49 -1.49 -11.90
N VAL A 218 8.61 -2.74 -11.47
CA VAL A 218 8.77 -3.12 -10.07
C VAL A 218 10.19 -3.60 -9.83
N ASN A 219 10.84 -3.05 -8.81
CA ASN A 219 12.07 -3.62 -8.28
C ASN A 219 11.74 -4.48 -7.06
N ILE A 220 11.75 -5.81 -7.24
CA ILE A 220 11.39 -6.78 -6.20
C ILE A 220 12.40 -6.74 -5.03
N GLU A 221 13.67 -6.49 -5.31
CA GLU A 221 14.74 -6.47 -4.30
C GLU A 221 14.75 -5.19 -3.46
N LYS A 222 14.19 -4.08 -3.98
CA LYS A 222 14.28 -2.76 -3.33
C LYS A 222 12.97 -2.28 -2.73
N ASP A 223 12.05 -1.82 -3.58
CA ASP A 223 10.90 -1.00 -3.14
C ASP A 223 9.55 -1.67 -3.35
N GLN A 224 9.52 -2.78 -4.12
CA GLN A 224 8.36 -3.64 -4.37
C GLN A 224 7.09 -2.83 -4.67
N ILE A 225 7.22 -1.74 -5.43
CA ILE A 225 6.08 -0.85 -5.74
C ILE A 225 5.27 -1.46 -6.89
N PHE A 226 4.53 -2.52 -6.58
CA PHE A 226 3.62 -3.16 -7.51
C PHE A 226 2.47 -2.22 -7.91
N PRO A 227 1.98 -2.28 -9.17
CA PRO A 227 0.67 -1.79 -9.52
C PRO A 227 -0.36 -2.36 -8.55
N ARG A 228 -1.27 -1.53 -8.05
CA ARG A 228 -2.22 -2.00 -7.05
C ARG A 228 -3.12 -3.07 -7.66
N ASN A 229 -3.35 -4.14 -6.89
CA ASN A 229 -4.42 -5.08 -7.18
C ASN A 229 -5.76 -4.34 -7.04
N LEU A 230 -6.34 -3.99 -8.19
CA LEU A 230 -7.58 -3.25 -8.33
C LEU A 230 -8.81 -4.04 -7.90
N THR A 231 -8.68 -5.36 -7.68
CA THR A 231 -9.73 -6.18 -7.06
C THR A 231 -9.83 -5.99 -5.53
N GLN A 232 -8.92 -5.19 -4.96
CA GLN A 232 -8.84 -4.89 -3.53
C GLN A 232 -8.95 -3.36 -3.31
N SER A 233 -10.11 -2.78 -3.57
CA SER A 233 -10.35 -1.33 -3.53
C SER A 233 -10.05 -0.68 -2.16
N TRP A 234 -10.36 -1.39 -1.06
CA TRP A 234 -10.09 -0.98 0.33
C TRP A 234 -8.61 -0.74 0.64
N LYS A 235 -7.72 -1.17 -0.27
CA LYS A 235 -6.28 -1.06 -0.17
C LYS A 235 -5.71 0.10 -0.98
N PHE A 236 -6.54 0.95 -1.57
CA PHE A 236 -6.11 2.09 -2.38
C PHE A 236 -5.61 3.24 -1.50
N ARG A 237 -4.37 3.69 -1.76
CA ARG A 237 -3.70 4.71 -0.93
C ARG A 237 -4.43 6.05 -0.84
N ARG A 238 -5.15 6.46 -1.88
CA ARG A 238 -5.97 7.68 -1.85
C ARG A 238 -7.37 7.45 -1.28
N GLY A 239 -7.86 6.22 -1.38
CA GLY A 239 -9.27 5.87 -1.20
C GLY A 239 -9.88 5.27 -2.47
N ASP A 240 -11.04 4.66 -2.28
CA ASP A 240 -11.84 3.91 -3.25
C ASP A 240 -13.06 4.69 -3.76
N LYS A 241 -13.36 5.85 -3.18
CA LYS A 241 -14.48 6.68 -3.60
C LYS A 241 -14.25 7.20 -5.01
N ARG A 242 -15.34 7.41 -5.76
CA ARG A 242 -15.32 7.93 -7.15
C ARG A 242 -14.42 9.16 -7.33
N LYS A 243 -14.46 10.12 -6.40
CA LYS A 243 -13.61 11.32 -6.44
C LYS A 243 -12.11 10.97 -6.34
N ASP A 244 -11.76 9.98 -5.53
CA ASP A 244 -10.39 9.59 -5.24
C ASP A 244 -9.82 8.81 -6.43
N LEU A 245 -10.60 7.91 -7.02
CA LEU A 245 -10.24 7.24 -8.27
C LEU A 245 -10.04 8.24 -9.40
N TYR A 246 -10.97 9.18 -9.58
CA TYR A 246 -10.86 10.25 -10.58
C TYR A 246 -9.60 11.09 -10.38
N LEU A 247 -9.33 11.53 -9.14
CA LEU A 247 -8.12 12.31 -8.83
C LEU A 247 -6.85 11.50 -9.07
N THR A 248 -6.82 10.21 -8.74
CA THR A 248 -5.67 9.33 -9.01
C THR A 248 -5.32 9.31 -10.49
N LEU A 249 -6.33 9.18 -11.37
CA LEU A 249 -6.15 9.21 -12.82
C LEU A 249 -5.72 10.62 -13.30
N ARG A 250 -6.36 11.69 -12.81
CA ARG A 250 -6.05 13.06 -13.27
C ARG A 250 -4.71 13.60 -12.80
N THR A 251 -4.33 13.30 -11.56
CA THR A 251 -3.09 13.83 -10.97
C THR A 251 -1.89 12.94 -11.23
N GLY A 252 -2.11 11.66 -11.57
CA GLY A 252 -1.10 10.60 -11.53
C GLY A 252 -0.49 10.43 -10.14
N LEU A 253 0.48 9.52 -10.02
CA LEU A 253 1.23 9.28 -8.79
C LEU A 253 2.71 9.62 -9.02
N SER A 254 3.13 10.81 -8.60
CA SER A 254 4.50 11.28 -8.84
C SER A 254 5.54 10.38 -8.17
N GLY A 255 6.63 10.08 -8.89
CA GLY A 255 7.66 9.14 -8.45
C GLY A 255 7.26 7.68 -8.60
N THR A 256 6.30 7.35 -9.46
CA THR A 256 5.92 5.98 -9.84
C THR A 256 5.66 5.89 -11.35
N ALA A 257 5.50 4.68 -11.87
CA ALA A 257 5.10 4.45 -13.26
C ALA A 257 3.65 4.87 -13.59
N MET A 258 2.79 5.11 -12.59
CA MET A 258 1.39 5.47 -12.82
C MET A 258 1.27 6.90 -13.38
N PRO A 259 0.90 7.06 -14.67
CA PRO A 259 0.96 8.34 -15.35
C PRO A 259 -0.23 9.24 -14.97
N ARG A 260 -0.22 10.46 -15.52
CA ARG A 260 -1.38 11.36 -15.48
C ARG A 260 -2.23 11.19 -16.75
N PHE A 261 -3.55 11.18 -16.60
CA PHE A 261 -4.47 11.21 -17.72
C PHE A 261 -4.86 12.67 -18.03
N SER A 262 -4.14 13.26 -18.99
CA SER A 262 -4.22 14.68 -19.33
C SER A 262 -5.59 15.09 -19.87
N PRO A 263 -6.18 16.23 -19.47
CA PRO A 263 -7.42 16.74 -20.04
C PRO A 263 -7.33 17.10 -21.54
N ARG A 264 -6.10 17.21 -22.07
CA ARG A 264 -5.86 17.39 -23.51
C ARG A 264 -6.16 16.12 -24.33
N ILE A 265 -5.99 14.95 -23.73
CA ILE A 265 -6.12 13.64 -24.39
C ILE A 265 -7.39 12.94 -23.93
N PHE A 266 -7.62 12.89 -22.62
CA PHE A 266 -8.76 12.23 -22.00
C PHE A 266 -9.75 13.26 -21.46
N LYS A 267 -10.96 13.29 -22.00
CA LYS A 267 -12.07 14.12 -21.51
C LYS A 267 -12.57 13.60 -20.16
N ASP A 268 -13.26 14.45 -19.40
CA ASP A 268 -13.75 14.08 -18.07
C ASP A 268 -14.66 12.85 -18.09
N GLN A 269 -15.52 12.76 -19.11
CA GLN A 269 -16.39 11.59 -19.30
C GLN A 269 -15.59 10.28 -19.44
N GLN A 270 -14.47 10.29 -20.18
CA GLN A 270 -13.63 9.10 -20.35
C GLN A 270 -12.95 8.69 -19.03
N ILE A 271 -12.58 9.67 -18.19
CA ILE A 271 -12.07 9.36 -16.85
C ILE A 271 -13.16 8.72 -16.00
N TRP A 272 -14.39 9.25 -16.04
CA TRP A 272 -15.52 8.68 -15.30
C TRP A 272 -15.90 7.28 -15.77
N ASP A 273 -15.89 7.03 -17.08
CA ASP A 273 -16.12 5.71 -17.66
C ASP A 273 -15.08 4.71 -17.13
N MET A 274 -13.78 5.08 -17.14
CA MET A 274 -12.72 4.25 -16.53
C MET A 274 -12.94 4.03 -15.03
N VAL A 275 -13.36 5.06 -14.28
CA VAL A 275 -13.70 4.92 -12.85
C VAL A 275 -14.83 3.93 -12.64
N HIS A 276 -15.91 4.00 -13.43
CA HIS A 276 -17.03 3.06 -13.33
C HIS A 276 -16.57 1.62 -13.57
N TYR A 277 -15.74 1.37 -14.59
CA TYR A 277 -15.19 0.03 -14.81
C TYR A 277 -14.26 -0.43 -13.68
N VAL A 278 -13.38 0.43 -13.17
CA VAL A 278 -12.50 0.06 -12.03
C VAL A 278 -13.32 -0.30 -10.79
N GLN A 279 -14.46 0.37 -10.56
CA GLN A 279 -15.37 0.02 -9.47
C GLN A 279 -16.01 -1.36 -9.64
N THR A 280 -16.12 -1.90 -10.85
CA THR A 280 -16.63 -3.27 -11.07
C THR A 280 -15.59 -4.36 -10.81
N LEU A 281 -14.31 -4.00 -10.69
CA LEU A 281 -13.22 -4.98 -10.46
C LEU A 281 -13.14 -5.46 -9.00
N SER A 282 -13.75 -4.75 -8.06
CA SER A 282 -13.63 -5.03 -6.63
C SER A 282 -14.97 -4.89 -5.92
N PRO A 283 -15.26 -5.72 -4.90
CA PRO A 283 -16.30 -5.38 -3.95
C PRO A 283 -15.94 -4.06 -3.23
N SER A 284 -16.95 -3.27 -2.88
CA SER A 284 -16.78 -1.97 -2.22
C SER A 284 -16.31 -2.08 -0.77
N VAL A 285 -16.31 -3.27 -0.18
CA VAL A 285 -15.91 -3.52 1.20
C VAL A 285 -14.95 -4.70 1.23
N GLN A 286 -13.95 -4.63 2.12
CA GLN A 286 -13.08 -5.75 2.41
C GLN A 286 -13.93 -6.95 2.89
N PRO A 287 -13.80 -8.13 2.25
CA PRO A 287 -14.48 -9.33 2.73
C PRO A 287 -14.12 -9.62 4.20
N PRO A 288 -15.09 -9.99 5.03
CA PRO A 288 -14.83 -10.37 6.42
C PRO A 288 -13.89 -11.57 6.48
N MET A 289 -13.06 -11.61 7.52
CA MET A 289 -12.23 -12.78 7.80
C MET A 289 -13.04 -13.79 8.61
N HIS A 290 -13.09 -15.03 8.14
CA HIS A 290 -13.74 -16.13 8.85
C HIS A 290 -12.67 -17.09 9.37
N PRO A 291 -12.62 -17.38 10.68
CA PRO A 291 -11.66 -18.34 11.23
C PRO A 291 -11.99 -19.79 10.84
N VAL A 292 -13.21 -20.05 10.37
CA VAL A 292 -13.72 -21.38 10.00
C VAL A 292 -14.30 -21.32 8.60
N ILE A 293 -13.98 -22.33 7.78
CA ILE A 293 -14.55 -22.53 6.44
C ILE A 293 -15.85 -23.31 6.60
N GLN A 294 -16.99 -22.70 6.30
CA GLN A 294 -18.28 -23.37 6.31
C GLN A 294 -18.62 -23.85 4.89
N VAL A 295 -18.61 -25.16 4.68
CA VAL A 295 -18.83 -25.75 3.37
C VAL A 295 -20.15 -26.48 3.32
N LYS A 296 -21.04 -26.07 2.42
CA LYS A 296 -22.27 -26.82 2.14
C LYS A 296 -21.92 -28.11 1.40
N LYS A 297 -22.59 -29.20 1.78
CA LYS A 297 -22.49 -30.48 1.08
C LYS A 297 -22.97 -30.29 -0.37
N ILE A 298 -22.20 -30.79 -1.33
CA ILE A 298 -22.57 -30.83 -2.75
C ILE A 298 -23.16 -32.20 -3.10
N GLU A 299 -23.94 -32.24 -4.19
CA GLU A 299 -24.38 -33.49 -4.81
C GLU A 299 -23.39 -33.88 -5.91
N GLY A 300 -22.98 -35.15 -5.95
CA GLY A 300 -22.05 -35.67 -6.96
C GLY A 300 -20.57 -35.64 -6.54
N PRO A 301 -19.64 -35.85 -7.49
CA PRO A 301 -18.21 -35.90 -7.23
C PRO A 301 -17.66 -34.51 -6.86
N VAL A 302 -16.63 -34.49 -6.01
CA VAL A 302 -15.87 -33.25 -5.72
C VAL A 302 -15.04 -32.81 -6.93
N PRO A 303 -14.74 -31.51 -7.09
CA PRO A 303 -13.95 -31.02 -8.21
C PRO A 303 -12.55 -31.65 -8.24
N GLY A 304 -12.17 -32.21 -9.39
CA GLY A 304 -10.86 -32.85 -9.58
C GLY A 304 -9.78 -31.95 -10.19
N SER A 305 -10.12 -30.74 -10.63
CA SER A 305 -9.18 -29.79 -11.25
C SER A 305 -9.42 -28.35 -10.79
N PRO A 306 -8.37 -27.50 -10.78
CA PRO A 306 -8.50 -26.07 -10.47
C PRO A 306 -9.41 -25.28 -11.42
N GLU A 307 -9.62 -25.78 -12.64
CA GLU A 307 -10.41 -25.14 -13.70
C GLU A 307 -11.91 -25.49 -13.63
N ASP A 308 -12.29 -26.39 -12.72
CA ASP A 308 -13.67 -26.85 -12.58
C ASP A 308 -14.64 -25.67 -12.36
N PRO A 309 -15.73 -25.57 -13.14
CA PRO A 309 -16.68 -24.47 -13.02
C PRO A 309 -17.37 -24.41 -11.66
N LEU A 310 -17.44 -25.51 -10.89
CA LEU A 310 -18.02 -25.53 -9.56
C LEU A 310 -17.30 -24.55 -8.62
N TRP A 311 -15.99 -24.34 -8.78
CA TRP A 311 -15.27 -23.35 -7.97
C TRP A 311 -15.82 -21.93 -8.09
N LYS A 312 -16.53 -21.60 -9.17
CA LYS A 312 -17.15 -20.27 -9.36
C LYS A 312 -18.42 -20.07 -8.56
N THR A 313 -19.06 -21.15 -8.08
CA THR A 313 -20.31 -21.10 -7.31
C THR A 313 -20.09 -21.20 -5.81
N LEU A 314 -18.88 -21.56 -5.37
CA LEU A 314 -18.52 -21.75 -3.97
C LEU A 314 -17.99 -20.47 -3.31
N ASP A 315 -18.30 -20.34 -2.02
CA ASP A 315 -17.83 -19.24 -1.19
C ASP A 315 -16.30 -19.22 -1.09
N ALA A 316 -15.73 -18.02 -1.13
CA ALA A 316 -14.30 -17.78 -1.04
C ALA A 316 -13.92 -17.26 0.35
N TYR A 317 -12.96 -17.93 0.98
CA TYR A 317 -12.49 -17.64 2.33
C TYR A 317 -11.07 -17.09 2.28
N PRO A 318 -10.88 -15.76 2.40
CA PRO A 318 -9.55 -15.17 2.39
C PRO A 318 -8.89 -15.30 3.78
N PHE A 319 -7.71 -15.89 3.82
CA PHE A 319 -6.85 -15.97 5.00
C PHE A 319 -5.62 -15.09 4.80
N PRO A 320 -5.38 -14.08 5.65
CA PRO A 320 -4.17 -13.28 5.56
C PRO A 320 -2.94 -14.13 5.89
N LEU A 321 -1.86 -13.93 5.15
CA LEU A 321 -0.57 -14.51 5.45
C LEU A 321 0.30 -13.48 6.17
N GLY A 322 0.95 -13.91 7.24
CA GLY A 322 1.97 -13.13 7.93
C GLY A 322 3.35 -13.34 7.32
N GLY A 323 4.27 -12.40 7.53
CA GLY A 323 5.66 -12.58 7.16
C GLY A 323 6.28 -13.78 7.90
N GLN A 324 7.11 -14.55 7.21
CA GLN A 324 7.80 -15.70 7.80
C GLN A 324 8.98 -15.20 8.64
N LEU A 325 8.85 -15.26 9.97
CA LEU A 325 9.90 -14.84 10.91
C LEU A 325 10.94 -15.92 11.20
N MET A 326 10.67 -17.18 10.81
CA MET A 326 11.45 -18.36 11.18
C MET A 326 12.40 -18.88 10.10
N VAL A 327 12.50 -18.20 8.94
CA VAL A 327 13.40 -18.56 7.84
C VAL A 327 14.50 -17.51 7.70
N SER A 328 15.73 -17.93 7.41
CA SER A 328 16.84 -17.08 7.01
C SER A 328 16.88 -16.99 5.47
N ASP A 329 16.80 -15.83 4.82
CA ASP A 329 16.64 -14.47 5.34
C ASP A 329 15.19 -14.12 5.71
N LYS A 330 15.02 -13.23 6.71
CA LYS A 330 13.69 -12.81 7.17
C LYS A 330 12.94 -12.03 6.08
N ALA A 331 11.80 -12.55 5.63
CA ALA A 331 10.89 -11.84 4.75
C ALA A 331 9.94 -10.94 5.57
N TYR A 332 10.36 -9.71 5.88
CA TYR A 332 9.57 -8.75 6.66
C TYR A 332 8.28 -8.31 5.96
N HIS A 333 8.27 -8.32 4.63
CA HIS A 333 7.14 -7.92 3.79
C HIS A 333 6.82 -9.04 2.80
N PRO A 334 5.90 -9.96 3.12
CA PRO A 334 5.54 -11.03 2.20
C PRO A 334 4.85 -10.43 0.98
N ILE A 335 5.30 -10.84 -0.20
CA ILE A 335 4.67 -10.43 -1.47
C ILE A 335 3.29 -11.08 -1.60
N VAL A 336 3.16 -12.33 -1.11
CA VAL A 336 1.89 -13.04 -0.99
C VAL A 336 1.23 -12.68 0.34
N GLU A 337 0.25 -11.79 0.31
CA GLU A 337 -0.39 -11.27 1.52
C GLU A 337 -1.57 -12.11 2.02
N ARG A 338 -2.09 -13.04 1.21
CA ARG A 338 -3.24 -13.88 1.54
C ARG A 338 -3.31 -15.14 0.68
N VAL A 339 -3.95 -16.17 1.21
CA VAL A 339 -4.47 -17.30 0.44
C VAL A 339 -6.00 -17.24 0.47
N VAL A 340 -6.63 -17.46 -0.67
CA VAL A 340 -8.07 -17.64 -0.80
C VAL A 340 -8.33 -19.14 -0.86
N VAL A 341 -9.15 -19.63 0.07
CA VAL A 341 -9.55 -21.03 0.13
C VAL A 341 -11.01 -21.15 -0.29
N LYS A 342 -11.29 -22.10 -1.17
CA LYS A 342 -12.65 -22.63 -1.36
C LYS A 342 -12.60 -24.12 -1.04
N ALA A 343 -13.75 -24.67 -0.66
CA ALA A 343 -13.83 -26.09 -0.40
C ALA A 343 -15.21 -26.62 -0.80
N ALA A 344 -15.25 -27.91 -1.14
CA ALA A 344 -16.47 -28.66 -1.43
C ALA A 344 -16.34 -30.06 -0.84
N HIS A 345 -17.44 -30.60 -0.29
CA HIS A 345 -17.47 -31.99 0.17
C HIS A 345 -18.78 -32.66 -0.23
N ASN A 346 -18.73 -33.96 -0.50
CA ASN A 346 -19.89 -34.79 -0.81
C ASN A 346 -20.27 -35.75 0.35
N GLY A 347 -19.66 -35.57 1.53
CA GLY A 347 -19.84 -36.40 2.72
C GLY A 347 -18.87 -37.58 2.84
N GLU A 348 -18.15 -37.92 1.77
CA GLU A 348 -17.10 -38.95 1.76
C GLU A 348 -15.73 -38.34 1.49
N GLU A 349 -15.69 -37.39 0.55
CA GLU A 349 -14.49 -36.69 0.10
C GLU A 349 -14.63 -35.18 0.31
N ILE A 350 -13.49 -34.51 0.44
CA ILE A 350 -13.38 -33.05 0.48
C ILE A 350 -12.29 -32.60 -0.49
N ALA A 351 -12.61 -31.59 -1.31
CA ALA A 351 -11.66 -30.92 -2.17
C ALA A 351 -11.43 -29.48 -1.68
N PHE A 352 -10.17 -29.04 -1.76
CA PHE A 352 -9.77 -27.67 -1.46
C PHE A 352 -9.21 -27.01 -2.71
N TYR A 353 -9.61 -25.75 -2.93
CA TYR A 353 -9.05 -24.87 -3.93
C TYR A 353 -8.29 -23.76 -3.22
N LEU A 354 -7.00 -23.64 -3.54
CA LEU A 354 -6.12 -22.62 -3.00
C LEU A 354 -5.74 -21.66 -4.12
N GLN A 355 -5.94 -20.37 -3.89
CA GLN A 355 -5.55 -19.30 -4.80
C GLN A 355 -4.80 -18.22 -4.04
N TRP A 356 -3.71 -17.72 -4.58
CA TRP A 356 -3.01 -16.57 -4.06
C TRP A 356 -2.50 -15.71 -5.20
N ASP A 357 -2.31 -14.41 -4.92
CA ASP A 357 -1.69 -13.49 -5.87
C ASP A 357 -0.19 -13.47 -5.56
N ASP A 358 0.61 -14.08 -6.43
CA ASP A 358 2.07 -13.95 -6.41
C ASP A 358 2.55 -13.19 -7.64
N PRO A 359 2.92 -11.91 -7.51
CA PRO A 359 3.43 -11.11 -8.60
C PRO A 359 4.95 -11.32 -8.81
N SER A 360 5.61 -12.19 -8.04
CA SER A 360 7.00 -12.59 -8.29
C SER A 360 7.06 -13.65 -9.38
N HIS A 361 8.08 -13.57 -10.23
CA HIS A 361 8.36 -14.62 -11.19
C HIS A 361 9.36 -15.58 -10.54
N ASP A 362 8.91 -16.79 -10.20
CA ASP A 362 9.78 -17.86 -9.71
C ASP A 362 10.27 -18.71 -10.91
N PRO A 363 11.54 -18.58 -11.34
CA PRO A 363 12.08 -19.36 -12.45
C PRO A 363 12.12 -20.86 -12.14
N ALA A 364 12.21 -21.27 -10.88
CA ALA A 364 12.24 -22.68 -10.48
C ALA A 364 10.88 -23.35 -10.69
N LEU A 365 9.80 -22.57 -10.65
CA LEU A 365 8.43 -23.02 -10.91
C LEU A 365 8.04 -22.93 -12.40
N ALA A 366 8.88 -22.36 -13.27
CA ALA A 366 8.55 -22.20 -14.69
C ALA A 366 8.30 -23.53 -15.43
N SER A 367 8.93 -24.63 -14.99
CA SER A 367 8.72 -25.97 -15.55
C SER A 367 7.47 -26.67 -15.00
N ALA A 368 7.01 -26.29 -13.81
CA ALA A 368 5.87 -26.89 -13.11
C ALA A 368 4.58 -26.05 -13.19
N THR A 369 4.67 -24.81 -13.68
CA THR A 369 3.56 -23.85 -13.68
C THR A 369 3.20 -23.44 -15.10
N LYS A 370 1.92 -23.58 -15.47
CA LYS A 370 1.39 -22.87 -16.65
C LYS A 370 1.21 -21.40 -16.29
N VAL A 371 2.25 -20.60 -16.47
CA VAL A 371 2.16 -19.14 -16.31
C VAL A 371 1.43 -18.56 -17.52
N THR A 372 0.15 -18.26 -17.37
CA THR A 372 -0.61 -17.47 -18.34
C THR A 372 -0.47 -16.00 -18.00
N VAL A 373 0.51 -15.33 -18.60
CA VAL A 373 0.62 -13.86 -18.50
C VAL A 373 -0.62 -13.24 -19.13
N SER A 374 -1.20 -12.22 -18.48
CA SER A 374 -2.24 -11.39 -19.09
C SER A 374 -1.75 -10.90 -20.47
N PRO A 375 -2.43 -11.25 -21.59
CA PRO A 375 -1.95 -10.90 -22.91
C PRO A 375 -1.85 -9.37 -23.05
N PRO A 376 -0.95 -8.88 -23.95
CA PRO A 376 -0.78 -7.46 -24.15
C PRO A 376 -2.12 -6.77 -24.45
N PRO A 377 -2.26 -5.49 -24.08
CA PRO A 377 -3.47 -4.73 -24.36
C PRO A 377 -3.79 -4.80 -25.86
N PRO A 378 -5.07 -5.00 -26.25
CA PRO A 378 -5.41 -5.04 -27.66
C PRO A 378 -5.09 -3.69 -28.31
N LEU A 379 -4.63 -3.71 -29.55
CA LEU A 379 -4.34 -2.47 -30.29
C LEU A 379 -5.54 -1.52 -30.25
N PRO A 380 -5.34 -0.19 -30.09
CA PRO A 380 -6.41 0.79 -30.20
C PRO A 380 -7.21 0.61 -31.50
N PRO A 381 -8.53 0.85 -31.54
CA PRO A 381 -9.35 0.63 -32.73
C PRO A 381 -8.81 1.30 -34.01
N HIS A 382 -8.20 2.48 -33.88
CA HIS A 382 -7.61 3.23 -35.00
C HIS A 382 -6.25 2.67 -35.49
N LEU A 383 -5.65 1.73 -34.75
CA LEU A 383 -4.43 1.01 -35.12
C LEU A 383 -4.71 -0.46 -35.50
N ARG A 384 -5.95 -0.93 -35.37
CA ARG A 384 -6.36 -2.25 -35.84
C ARG A 384 -6.54 -2.17 -37.35
N VAL A 385 -5.62 -2.78 -38.12
CA VAL A 385 -5.77 -2.88 -39.57
C VAL A 385 -6.92 -3.84 -39.88
N ALA A 386 -7.81 -3.49 -40.81
CA ALA A 386 -8.90 -4.35 -41.25
C ALA A 386 -8.32 -5.51 -42.08
N GLY A 387 -8.00 -6.62 -41.40
CA GLY A 387 -7.37 -7.80 -41.97
C GLY A 387 -6.35 -8.37 -40.98
N GLY A 388 -6.72 -9.45 -40.30
CA GLY A 388 -5.94 -10.02 -39.20
C GLY A 388 -4.49 -10.31 -39.60
N VAL A 389 -3.55 -9.73 -38.86
CA VAL A 389 -2.15 -10.13 -38.94
C VAL A 389 -1.95 -11.29 -37.98
N LYS A 390 -1.42 -12.41 -38.52
CA LYS A 390 -1.00 -13.58 -37.76
C LYS A 390 0.01 -13.18 -36.69
N ASP A 391 -0.16 -13.76 -35.51
CA ASP A 391 0.72 -13.64 -34.34
C ASP A 391 2.08 -14.32 -34.65
N GLU A 392 2.94 -13.63 -35.39
CA GLU A 392 4.36 -14.00 -35.50
C GLU A 392 5.09 -13.46 -34.27
N ARG A 393 5.16 -14.31 -33.24
CA ARG A 393 6.10 -14.13 -32.14
C ARG A 393 7.51 -14.11 -32.72
N ILE A 394 8.15 -12.96 -32.67
CA ILE A 394 9.59 -12.86 -32.84
C ILE A 394 10.20 -13.32 -31.51
N ASP A 395 10.63 -14.57 -31.48
CA ASP A 395 11.60 -15.03 -30.48
C ASP A 395 12.89 -14.24 -30.69
N ILE A 396 13.27 -13.43 -29.71
CA ILE A 396 14.58 -12.77 -29.66
C ILE A 396 15.47 -13.64 -28.75
N PRO A 397 16.70 -13.98 -29.19
CA PRO A 397 17.57 -15.00 -28.58
C PRO A 397 17.99 -14.71 -27.14
#